data_AF-A0AA39UYZ7-F1
#
_entry.id   AF-A0AA39UYZ7-F1
#
_cell.length_a   1.000
_cell.length_b   1.000
_cell.length_c   1.000
_cell.angle_alpha   90.00
_cell.angle_beta   90.00
_cell.angle_gamma   90.00
#
_symmetry.space_group_name_H-M   'P 1'
#
loop_
_entity.id
_entity.type
_entity.pdbx_description
1 polymer ?
#
loop_
_entity_poly.entity_id
_entity_poly.type
_entity_poly.pdbx_seq_one_letter_code
_entity_poly.pdbx_strand_id
1 'polypeptide(L)'
;YVSELLYIHSKLMIVDDTRVIMGSANINDRSQKGDGDSEIALVVEDTDIVKSTMNGKRVMVSRFATSLRRKLFREHLGLIEPQWPHQRSKEPDSFMHPAPHLNDNEFNLREDDLVADPISDETLALWDGAAKK
;
A
#
# COMPACT_ATOMS: atom_id res chain seq x y z
N TYR A 1 4.56 17.88 24.96
CA TYR A 1 4.26 16.91 23.89
C TYR A 1 4.19 17.70 22.59
N VAL A 2 4.89 17.26 21.56
CA VAL A 2 4.83 17.87 20.22
C VAL A 2 4.10 16.87 19.34
N SER A 3 3.16 17.35 18.52
CA SER A 3 2.43 16.55 17.54
C SER A 3 2.46 17.29 16.22
N GLU A 4 2.69 16.57 15.14
CA GLU A 4 2.73 17.09 13.77
C GLU A 4 1.93 16.17 12.86
N LEU A 5 1.35 16.74 11.80
CA LEU A 5 0.60 15.96 10.81
C LEU A 5 1.54 15.20 9.89
N LEU A 6 1.17 13.98 9.53
CA LEU A 6 1.81 13.27 8.42
C LEU A 6 1.15 13.74 7.11
N TYR A 7 1.90 14.43 6.27
CA TYR A 7 1.37 14.99 5.02
C TYR A 7 1.26 13.92 3.93
N ILE A 8 0.03 13.56 3.56
CA ILE A 8 -0.24 12.62 2.47
C ILE A 8 -0.04 13.32 1.12
N HIS A 9 1.13 13.16 0.53
CA HIS A 9 1.45 13.69 -0.80
C HIS A 9 1.24 12.66 -1.92
N SER A 10 0.88 11.43 -1.59
CA SER A 10 0.68 10.34 -2.56
C SER A 10 -0.44 10.64 -3.56
N LYS A 11 -0.23 10.22 -4.81
CA LYS A 11 -1.28 10.11 -5.83
C LYS A 11 -1.29 8.68 -6.33
N LEU A 12 -2.06 7.87 -5.61
CA LEU A 12 -2.06 6.42 -5.70
C LEU A 12 -3.49 5.91 -5.71
N MET A 13 -3.80 5.00 -6.63
CA MET A 13 -5.04 4.26 -6.66
C MET A 13 -4.72 2.77 -6.82
N ILE A 14 -5.32 1.93 -5.98
CA ILE A 14 -5.22 0.48 -6.07
C ILE A 14 -6.64 -0.04 -6.28
N VAL A 15 -6.86 -0.83 -7.33
CA VAL A 15 -8.18 -1.33 -7.72
C VAL A 15 -8.18 -2.85 -7.63
N ASP A 16 -9.07 -3.39 -6.81
CA ASP A 16 -9.34 -4.82 -6.63
C ASP A 16 -8.10 -5.68 -6.37
N ASP A 17 -7.04 -5.12 -5.77
CA ASP A 17 -5.71 -5.77 -5.67
C ASP A 17 -5.21 -6.33 -7.03
N THR A 18 -5.64 -5.78 -8.16
CA THR A 18 -5.22 -6.23 -9.51
C THR A 18 -4.49 -5.14 -10.31
N ARG A 19 -4.75 -3.87 -10.01
CA ARG A 19 -4.20 -2.73 -10.75
C ARG A 19 -3.73 -1.65 -9.79
N VAL A 20 -2.63 -1.00 -10.16
CA VAL A 20 -2.14 0.18 -9.45
C VAL A 20 -1.95 1.31 -10.44
N ILE A 21 -2.50 2.49 -10.13
CA ILE A 21 -2.20 3.75 -10.80
C ILE A 21 -1.39 4.60 -9.83
N MET A 22 -0.22 5.04 -10.24
CA MET A 22 0.64 5.89 -9.42
C MET A 22 1.35 6.93 -10.27
N GLY A 23 1.54 8.14 -9.73
CA GLY A 23 2.14 9.23 -10.50
C GLY A 23 2.15 10.56 -9.77
N SER A 24 2.18 11.64 -10.55
CA SER A 24 2.16 13.02 -10.05
C SER A 24 0.76 13.65 -10.01
N ALA A 25 -0.17 13.13 -10.82
CA ALA A 25 -1.50 13.72 -11.03
C ALA A 25 -2.40 13.65 -9.79
N ASN A 26 -2.79 14.81 -9.26
CA ASN A 26 -3.79 14.91 -8.19
C ASN A 26 -5.20 14.60 -8.70
N ILE A 27 -6.11 14.24 -7.80
CA ILE A 27 -7.54 14.16 -8.12
C ILE A 27 -8.14 15.58 -8.09
N ASN A 28 -7.86 16.37 -9.13
CA ASN A 28 -8.46 17.68 -9.38
C ASN A 28 -8.38 18.07 -10.86
N ASP A 29 -9.08 19.12 -11.27
CA ASP A 29 -9.10 19.57 -12.67
C ASP A 29 -7.73 20.01 -13.18
N ARG A 30 -6.90 20.59 -12.30
CA ARG A 30 -5.56 21.07 -12.69
C ARG A 30 -4.68 19.94 -13.20
N SER A 31 -4.75 18.76 -12.58
CA SER A 31 -3.98 17.58 -13.00
C SER A 31 -4.72 16.70 -14.04
N GLN A 32 -6.06 16.70 -14.08
CA GLN A 32 -6.84 15.74 -14.88
C GLN A 32 -7.41 16.28 -16.21
N LYS A 33 -7.57 17.60 -16.37
CA LYS A 33 -8.25 18.19 -17.54
C LYS A 33 -7.44 18.11 -18.84
N GLY A 34 -6.16 17.76 -18.76
CA GLY A 34 -5.24 17.58 -19.89
C GLY A 34 -4.71 18.88 -20.51
N ASP A 35 -5.34 20.03 -20.22
CA ASP A 35 -4.87 21.37 -20.55
C ASP A 35 -4.40 22.19 -19.33
N GLY A 36 -4.28 21.53 -18.18
CA GLY A 36 -3.73 22.08 -16.94
C GLY A 36 -2.22 21.84 -16.80
N ASP A 37 -1.81 21.29 -15.66
CA ASP A 37 -0.41 20.96 -15.40
C ASP A 37 0.03 19.73 -16.22
N SER A 38 1.33 19.67 -16.54
CA SER A 38 1.92 18.46 -17.12
C SER A 38 2.12 17.41 -16.02
N GLU A 39 1.53 16.24 -16.22
CA GLU A 39 1.57 15.14 -15.25
C GLU A 39 2.11 13.86 -15.89
N ILE A 40 2.62 12.95 -15.06
CA ILE A 40 3.00 11.59 -15.47
C ILE A 40 2.35 10.58 -14.54
N ALA A 41 1.88 9.46 -15.11
CA ALA A 41 1.34 8.34 -14.35
C ALA A 41 1.75 7.01 -14.99
N LEU A 42 1.87 5.99 -14.15
CA LEU A 42 2.09 4.60 -14.52
C LEU A 42 0.86 3.78 -14.11
N VAL A 43 0.41 2.90 -15.01
CA VAL A 43 -0.56 1.85 -14.70
C VAL A 43 0.20 0.52 -14.63
N VAL A 44 0.16 -0.14 -13.49
CA VAL A 44 0.78 -1.44 -13.26
C VAL A 44 -0.28 -2.52 -13.28
N GLU A 45 -0.18 -3.42 -14.25
CA GLU A 45 -0.94 -4.66 -14.39
C GLU A 45 0.04 -5.83 -14.33
N ASP A 46 0.28 -6.34 -13.13
CA ASP A 46 1.22 -7.43 -12.90
C ASP A 46 0.66 -8.78 -13.38
N THR A 47 1.51 -9.58 -14.02
CA THR A 47 1.18 -10.94 -14.46
C THR A 47 1.46 -12.00 -13.41
N ASP A 48 2.20 -11.68 -12.33
CA ASP A 48 2.36 -12.58 -11.18
C ASP A 48 1.10 -12.52 -10.32
N ILE A 49 0.33 -13.60 -10.35
CA ILE A 49 -0.97 -13.71 -9.70
C ILE A 49 -0.89 -14.63 -8.49
N VAL A 50 -1.42 -14.16 -7.36
CA VAL A 50 -1.46 -14.90 -6.08
C VAL A 50 -2.89 -15.12 -5.60
N LYS A 51 -3.07 -16.11 -4.73
CA LYS A 51 -4.35 -16.38 -4.07
C LYS A 51 -4.55 -15.38 -2.93
N SER A 52 -5.75 -14.80 -2.85
CA SER A 52 -6.18 -13.96 -1.73
C SER A 52 -7.66 -14.20 -1.44
N THR A 53 -8.24 -13.40 -0.54
CA THR A 53 -9.67 -13.35 -0.24
C THR A 53 -10.21 -11.94 -0.34
N MET A 54 -11.48 -11.82 -0.75
CA MET A 54 -12.26 -10.59 -0.74
C MET A 54 -13.65 -10.90 -0.21
N ASN A 55 -13.99 -10.33 0.95
CA ASN A 55 -15.21 -10.62 1.71
C ASN A 55 -15.42 -12.14 1.88
N GLY A 56 -14.35 -12.83 2.31
CA GLY A 56 -14.33 -14.29 2.52
C GLY A 56 -14.34 -15.15 1.25
N LYS A 57 -14.47 -14.56 0.06
CA LYS A 57 -14.43 -15.29 -1.21
C LYS A 57 -13.01 -15.39 -1.73
N ARG A 58 -12.61 -16.58 -2.17
CA ARG A 58 -11.30 -16.80 -2.80
C ARG A 58 -11.22 -16.05 -4.12
N VAL A 59 -10.17 -15.27 -4.30
CA VAL A 59 -9.90 -14.50 -5.52
C VAL A 59 -8.43 -14.66 -5.94
N MET A 60 -8.16 -14.35 -7.20
CA MET A 60 -6.81 -14.27 -7.74
C MET A 60 -6.47 -12.80 -7.95
N VAL A 61 -5.35 -12.35 -7.42
CA VAL A 61 -4.95 -10.93 -7.36
C VAL A 61 -3.51 -10.75 -7.84
N SER A 62 -3.14 -9.53 -8.24
CA SER A 62 -1.75 -9.19 -8.59
C SER A 62 -0.87 -9.20 -7.35
N ARG A 63 0.32 -9.83 -7.43
CA ARG A 63 1.31 -9.78 -6.35
C ARG A 63 1.70 -8.35 -6.04
N PHE A 64 2.02 -7.53 -7.05
CA PHE A 64 2.39 -6.14 -6.86
C PHE A 64 1.28 -5.34 -6.14
N ALA A 65 0.06 -5.37 -6.67
CA ALA A 65 -1.04 -4.58 -6.11
C ALA A 65 -1.40 -5.02 -4.69
N THR A 66 -1.53 -6.32 -4.43
CA THR A 66 -1.91 -6.83 -3.12
C THR A 66 -0.83 -6.62 -2.07
N SER A 67 0.46 -6.77 -2.41
CA SER A 67 1.58 -6.53 -1.49
C SER A 67 1.72 -5.06 -1.13
N LEU A 68 1.59 -4.14 -2.11
CA LEU A 68 1.62 -2.70 -1.87
C LEU A 68 0.48 -2.27 -0.93
N ARG A 69 -0.75 -2.72 -1.21
CA ARG A 69 -1.94 -2.38 -0.41
C ARG A 69 -1.85 -2.97 1.01
N ARG A 70 -1.34 -4.20 1.17
CA ARG A 70 -1.05 -4.82 2.48
C ARG A 70 -0.03 -4.02 3.27
N LYS A 71 1.06 -3.60 2.63
CA LYS A 71 2.11 -2.79 3.29
C LYS A 71 1.56 -1.45 3.79
N LEU A 72 0.82 -0.73 2.95
CA LEU A 72 0.21 0.56 3.31
C LEU A 72 -0.82 0.41 4.43
N PHE A 73 -1.64 -0.64 4.39
CA PHE A 73 -2.58 -0.93 5.49
C PHE A 73 -1.82 -1.20 6.78
N ARG A 74 -0.80 -2.05 6.75
CA ARG A 74 0.01 -2.32 7.95
C ARG A 74 0.68 -1.04 8.48
N GLU A 75 1.19 -0.18 7.61
CA GLU A 75 1.80 1.09 8.01
C GLU A 75 0.79 2.00 8.73
N HIS A 76 -0.36 2.27 8.11
CA HIS A 76 -1.36 3.20 8.65
C HIS A 76 -2.13 2.65 9.85
N LEU A 77 -2.19 1.33 10.03
CA LEU A 77 -2.84 0.68 11.17
C LEU A 77 -1.87 0.37 12.32
N GLY A 78 -0.59 0.77 12.20
CA GLY A 78 0.41 0.52 13.25
C GLY A 78 0.78 -0.95 13.42
N LEU A 79 0.73 -1.73 12.33
CA LEU A 79 1.07 -3.16 12.29
C LEU A 79 2.47 -3.42 11.73
N ILE A 80 3.28 -2.37 11.49
CA ILE A 80 4.70 -2.51 11.15
C ILE A 80 5.52 -2.23 12.40
N GLU A 81 6.59 -3.01 12.58
CA GLU A 81 7.56 -2.81 13.65
C GLU A 81 8.16 -1.39 13.61
N PRO A 82 8.26 -0.70 14.76
CA PRO A 82 8.90 0.62 14.82
C PRO A 82 10.37 0.56 14.39
N GLN A 83 10.75 1.46 13.49
CA GLN A 83 12.14 1.59 13.04
C GLN A 83 12.89 2.59 13.91
N TRP A 84 13.65 2.09 14.89
CA TRP A 84 14.41 2.95 15.78
C TRP A 84 15.74 3.39 15.14
N PRO A 85 16.11 4.69 15.18
CA PRO A 85 17.32 5.20 14.54
C PRO A 85 18.61 4.50 14.99
N HIS A 86 18.67 4.06 16.25
CA HIS A 86 19.83 3.40 16.84
C HIS A 86 19.91 1.90 16.52
N GLN A 87 18.87 1.31 15.93
CA GLN A 87 18.81 -0.10 15.52
C GLN A 87 18.87 -0.26 13.99
N ARG A 88 19.06 0.83 13.26
CA ARG A 88 19.08 0.82 11.79
C ARG A 88 20.29 0.03 11.28
N SER A 89 20.04 -0.97 10.44
CA SER A 89 21.08 -1.66 9.67
C SER A 89 21.87 -0.65 8.82
N LYS A 90 23.18 -0.89 8.66
CA LYS A 90 24.01 -0.12 7.71
C LYS A 90 23.80 -0.55 6.27
N GLU A 91 23.33 -1.78 6.07
CA GLU A 91 23.01 -2.31 4.74
C GLU A 91 21.57 -1.95 4.37
N PRO A 92 21.32 -1.56 3.10
CA PRO A 92 19.97 -1.35 2.60
C PRO A 92 19.17 -2.67 2.64
N ASP A 93 17.89 -2.56 2.97
CA ASP A 93 16.97 -3.70 2.83
C ASP A 93 16.45 -3.81 1.38
N SER A 94 15.72 -4.89 1.10
CA SER A 94 15.16 -5.16 -0.24
C SER A 94 14.25 -4.03 -0.75
N PHE A 95 13.56 -3.30 0.13
CA PHE A 95 12.65 -2.20 -0.21
C PHE A 95 13.38 -0.87 -0.48
N MET A 96 14.67 -0.77 -0.14
CA MET A 96 15.51 0.39 -0.46
C MET A 96 16.12 0.33 -1.86
N HIS A 97 15.99 -0.80 -2.56
CA HIS A 97 16.52 -0.97 -3.91
C HIS A 97 15.50 -0.59 -4.98
N PRO A 98 15.93 0.06 -6.09
CA PRO A 98 15.05 0.31 -7.22
C PRO A 98 14.79 -0.99 -8.01
N ALA A 99 13.80 -0.94 -8.91
CA ALA A 99 13.64 -1.99 -9.91
C ALA A 99 14.95 -2.26 -10.68
N PRO A 100 15.28 -3.52 -11.04
CA PRO A 100 14.42 -4.71 -10.98
C PRO A 100 14.58 -5.55 -9.70
N HIS A 101 15.24 -5.04 -8.66
CA HIS A 101 15.41 -5.81 -7.41
C HIS A 101 14.04 -6.09 -6.78
N LEU A 102 13.79 -7.35 -6.44
CA LEU A 102 12.54 -7.76 -5.82
C LEU A 102 12.56 -7.44 -4.33
N ASN A 103 11.45 -6.89 -3.84
CA ASN A 103 11.21 -6.73 -2.41
C ASN A 103 11.03 -8.12 -1.75
N ASP A 104 11.39 -8.21 -0.48
CA ASP A 104 11.14 -9.42 0.30
C ASP A 104 9.64 -9.71 0.38
N ASN A 105 9.30 -11.00 0.29
CA ASN A 105 7.92 -11.45 0.40
C ASN A 105 7.49 -11.43 1.88
N GLU A 106 6.63 -10.48 2.22
CA GLU A 106 6.06 -10.32 3.57
C GLU A 106 4.69 -11.02 3.75
N PHE A 107 4.26 -11.89 2.83
CA PHE A 107 3.00 -12.63 2.99
C PHE A 107 3.06 -13.66 4.12
N ASN A 108 1.91 -13.92 4.74
CA ASN A 108 1.70 -14.87 5.85
C ASN A 108 2.39 -14.46 7.16
N LEU A 109 2.85 -13.21 7.27
CA LEU A 109 3.13 -12.63 8.57
C LEU A 109 1.80 -12.44 9.32
N ARG A 110 1.82 -12.59 10.64
CA ARG A 110 0.61 -12.45 11.47
C ARG A 110 -0.08 -11.11 11.22
N GLU A 111 0.71 -10.04 11.12
CA GLU A 111 0.27 -8.68 10.86
C GLU A 111 -0.23 -8.48 9.42
N ASP A 112 0.31 -9.23 8.46
CA ASP A 112 -0.13 -9.21 7.05
C ASP A 112 -1.48 -9.91 6.89
N ASP A 113 -1.70 -11.01 7.63
CA ASP A 113 -2.95 -11.75 7.62
C ASP A 113 -4.14 -10.93 8.14
N LEU A 114 -3.91 -9.99 9.06
CA LEU A 114 -4.95 -9.08 9.58
C LEU A 114 -5.54 -8.13 8.52
N VAL A 115 -4.79 -7.90 7.45
CA VAL A 115 -5.16 -6.98 6.36
C VAL A 115 -5.20 -7.71 5.02
N ALA A 116 -5.30 -9.03 5.06
CA ALA A 116 -5.25 -9.89 3.89
C ALA A 116 -6.47 -9.74 2.98
N ASP A 117 -7.65 -9.66 3.60
CA ASP A 117 -8.93 -9.41 2.96
C ASP A 117 -9.36 -7.96 3.20
N PRO A 118 -9.18 -7.06 2.23
CA PRO A 118 -9.32 -5.62 2.44
C PRO A 118 -10.76 -5.17 2.76
N ILE A 119 -11.74 -6.05 2.56
CA ILE A 119 -13.17 -5.75 2.72
C ILE A 119 -13.87 -6.76 3.65
N SER A 120 -13.09 -7.49 4.46
CA SER A 120 -13.63 -8.28 5.57
C SER A 120 -14.14 -7.40 6.70
N ASP A 121 -15.11 -7.89 7.46
CA ASP A 121 -15.63 -7.17 8.63
C ASP A 121 -14.52 -6.91 9.66
N GLU A 122 -13.57 -7.85 9.82
CA GLU A 122 -12.43 -7.72 10.72
C GLU A 122 -11.46 -6.61 10.30
N THR A 123 -11.08 -6.55 9.02
CA THR A 123 -10.18 -5.50 8.51
C THR A 123 -10.87 -4.13 8.54
N LEU A 124 -12.17 -4.05 8.21
CA LEU A 124 -12.94 -2.80 8.28
C LEU A 124 -13.11 -2.32 9.73
N ALA A 125 -13.33 -3.22 10.67
CA ALA A 125 -13.40 -2.88 12.10
C ALA A 125 -12.06 -2.34 12.61
N LEU A 126 -10.93 -2.92 12.18
CA LEU A 126 -9.60 -2.42 12.50
C LEU A 126 -9.36 -1.02 11.91
N TRP A 127 -9.74 -0.81 10.66
CA TRP A 127 -9.65 0.47 9.96
C TRP A 127 -10.45 1.57 10.68
N ASP A 128 -11.72 1.33 10.91
CA ASP A 128 -12.61 2.27 11.60
C ASP A 128 -12.17 2.54 13.04
N GLY A 129 -11.69 1.50 13.73
CA GLY A 129 -11.19 1.60 15.08
C GLY A 129 -9.92 2.44 15.19
N ALA A 130 -9.03 2.35 14.21
CA ALA A 130 -7.82 3.17 14.15
C ALA A 130 -8.13 4.63 13.81
N ALA A 131 -9.04 4.88 12.85
CA ALA A 131 -9.37 6.23 12.42
C ALA A 131 -10.16 7.06 13.44
N LYS A 132 -10.89 6.41 14.36
CA LYS A 132 -11.70 7.07 15.40
C LYS A 132 -10.93 7.40 16.68
N LYS A 133 -9.73 6.84 16.88
CA LYS A 133 -8.89 7.09 18.04
C LYS A 133 -8.08 8.37 17.87
#